data_AF-A0A2G4FHD4-F1
#
_entry.id   AF-A0A2G4FHD4-F1
#
_cell.length_a   1.000
_cell.length_b   1.000
_cell.length_c   1.000
_cell.angle_alpha   90.00
_cell.angle_beta   90.00
_cell.angle_gamma   90.00
#
_symmetry.space_group_name_H-M   'P 1'
#
loop_
_entity.id
_entity.type
_entity.pdbx_description
1 polymer ?
#
loop_
_entity_poly.entity_id
_entity_poly.type
_entity_poly.pdbx_seq_one_letter_code
_entity_poly.pdbx_strand_id
1 'polypeptide(L)' 'MARPTKVTTVADLADHFRTSSATVLTEYRGLTVAQLKELRR' A
#
# COMPACT_ATOMS: atom_id res chain seq x y z
N MET A 1 3.52 -15.56 -5.12
CA MET A 1 3.07 -14.75 -6.28
C MET A 1 3.97 -15.02 -7.47
N ALA A 2 3.38 -15.18 -8.66
CA ALA A 2 4.14 -15.32 -9.89
C ALA A 2 4.88 -14.02 -10.24
N ARG A 3 5.99 -14.10 -10.98
CA ARG A 3 6.76 -12.93 -11.42
C ARG A 3 5.90 -11.92 -12.21
N PRO A 4 5.01 -12.32 -13.14
CA PRO A 4 4.14 -11.39 -13.84
C PRO A 4 3.29 -10.55 -12.89
N THR A 5 2.67 -11.17 -11.87
CA THR A 5 1.88 -10.46 -10.87
C THR A 5 2.70 -9.39 -10.15
N LYS A 6 3.95 -9.70 -9.79
CA LYS A 6 4.83 -8.72 -9.12
C LYS A 6 5.19 -7.53 -10.02
N VAL A 7 5.43 -7.78 -11.31
CA VAL A 7 5.73 -6.71 -12.29
C VAL A 7 4.56 -5.76 -12.41
N THR A 8 3.34 -6.29 -12.54
CA THR A 8 2.11 -5.48 -12.57
C THR A 8 1.96 -4.68 -11.27
N THR A 9 2.12 -5.31 -10.10
CA THR A 9 2.01 -4.61 -8.81
C THR A 9 3.03 -3.48 -8.64
N VAL A 10 4.26 -3.62 -9.16
CA VAL A 10 5.26 -2.55 -9.12
C VAL A 10 4.86 -1.37 -10.01
N ALA A 11 4.31 -1.63 -11.19
CA ALA A 11 3.83 -0.59 -12.08
C ALA A 11 2.69 0.23 -11.43
N ASP A 12 1.68 -0.46 -10.88
CA ASP A 12 0.54 0.16 -10.20
C ASP A 12 0.99 1.04 -9.02
N LEU A 13 1.90 0.53 -8.19
CA LEU A 13 2.43 1.26 -7.04
C LEU A 13 3.21 2.50 -7.49
N ALA A 14 4.02 2.40 -8.55
CA ALA A 14 4.78 3.52 -9.08
C ALA A 14 3.87 4.64 -9.63
N ASP A 15 2.73 4.30 -10.23
CA ASP A 15 1.74 5.28 -10.66
C ASP A 15 1.10 6.01 -9.47
N HIS A 16 0.71 5.30 -8.41
CA HIS A 16 0.20 5.94 -7.20
C HIS A 16 1.18 6.93 -6.56
N PHE A 17 2.47 6.60 -6.57
CA PHE A 17 3.52 7.50 -6.07
C PHE A 17 3.65 8.76 -6.94
N ARG A 18 3.63 8.63 -8.27
CA ARG A 18 3.73 9.76 -9.20
C ARG A 18 2.58 10.75 -9.05
N THR A 19 1.38 10.27 -8.73
CA THR A 19 0.18 11.12 -8.56
C THR A 19 0.00 11.69 -7.15
N SER A 20 0.81 11.25 -6.17
CA SER A 20 0.70 11.71 -4.79
C SER A 20 1.68 12.87 -4.52
N SER A 21 1.24 13.88 -3.77
CA SER A 21 2.10 15.00 -3.36
C SER A 21 3.12 14.63 -2.28
N ALA A 22 2.79 13.63 -1.44
CA ALA A 22 3.65 13.13 -0.38
C ALA A 22 3.33 11.65 -0.07
N THR A 23 4.24 10.98 0.63
CA THR A 23 4.06 9.60 1.12
C THR A 23 4.66 9.43 2.50
N VAL A 24 4.12 8.49 3.28
CA VAL A 24 4.55 8.21 4.66
C VAL A 24 4.74 6.71 4.83
N LEU A 25 5.88 6.31 5.41
CA LEU A 25 6.14 4.93 5.80
C LEU A 25 5.72 4.72 7.26
N THR A 26 4.89 3.70 7.50
CA THR A 26 4.34 3.39 8.83
C THR A 26 4.48 1.90 9.15
N GLU A 27 4.54 1.56 10.44
CA GLU A 27 4.51 0.18 10.92
C GLU A 27 3.09 -0.19 11.38
N TYR A 28 2.54 -1.28 10.85
CA TYR A 28 1.18 -1.74 11.17
C TYR A 28 1.14 -2.83 12.25
N ARG A 29 2.30 -3.29 12.73
CA ARG A 29 2.39 -4.38 13.72
C ARG A 29 1.73 -3.95 15.02
N GLY A 30 0.93 -4.83 15.60
CA GLY A 30 0.18 -4.57 16.83
C GLY A 30 -1.22 -4.00 16.62
N LEU A 31 -1.63 -3.70 15.38
CA LEU A 31 -3.01 -3.31 15.05
C LEU A 31 -3.87 -4.51 14.71
N THR A 32 -5.10 -4.51 15.22
CA THR A 32 -6.15 -5.44 14.80
C THR A 32 -6.72 -5.04 13.44
N VAL A 33 -7.37 -5.99 12.75
CA VAL A 33 -8.07 -5.72 11.49
C VAL A 33 -9.16 -4.65 11.66
N ALA A 34 -9.83 -4.58 12.82
CA ALA A 34 -10.84 -3.56 13.09
C ALA A 34 -10.23 -2.14 13.09
N GLN A 35 -9.07 -1.96 13.72
CA GLN A 35 -8.34 -0.69 13.74
C GLN A 35 -7.79 -0.33 12.35
N LEU A 36 -7.31 -1.29 11.57
CA LEU A 36 -6.91 -1.04 10.18
C LEU A 36 -8.10 -0.64 9.29
N LYS A 37 -9.29 -1.19 9.55
CA LYS A 37 -10.52 -0.77 8.87
C LYS A 37 -10.92 0.64 9.25
N GLU A 38 -10.76 1.03 10.52
CA GLU A 38 -11.00 2.40 10.98
C GLU A 38 -10.11 3.42 10.27
N LEU A 39 -8.81 3.13 10.13
CA LEU A 39 -7.88 3.98 9.38
C LEU A 39 -8.22 4.10 7.88
N ARG A 40 -8.89 3.11 7.31
CA ARG A 40 -9.25 3.02 5.88
C ARG A 40 -10.68 3.47 5.57
N ARG A 41 -11.41 4.01 6.56
CA ARG A 41 -12.71 4.65 6.32
C ARG A 41 -12.55 5.92 5.52
#